data_AF-A0A1V1UM25-F1
#
_entry.id   AF-A0A1V1UM25-F1
#
_cell.length_a   1.000
_cell.length_b   1.000
_cell.length_c   1.000
_cell.angle_alpha   90.00
_cell.angle_beta   90.00
_cell.angle_gamma   90.00
#
_symmetry.space_group_name_H-M   'P 1'
#
loop_
_entity.id
_entity.type
_entity.pdbx_description
1 polymer ?
#
loop_
_entity_poly.entity_id
_entity_poly.type
_entity_poly.pdbx_seq_one_letter_code
_entity_poly.pdbx_strand_id
1 'polypeptide(L)'
;MQPSLVDTFTALKFDPIDGLDPNSVWRWRQAKSGTLVEFLTPSFEEDEGIKALPALGVKARALHHLNYLIAEPIYAAALYREGVLVQIPRPERYAIHKLIVADRRRDGIDSDKAFKDREQAAWLIESMAEDRPADVWEAYQDAMGRGPKWRERIGRSLNRMSATRKTIEECAL
;
A
#
# COMPACT_ATOMS: atom_id res chain seq x y z
N MET A 1 26.57 -12.65 -13.52
CA MET A 1 25.57 -11.62 -13.84
C MET A 1 24.33 -11.93 -13.03
N GLN A 2 23.75 -10.98 -12.29
CA GLN A 2 22.48 -11.24 -11.60
C GLN A 2 21.38 -11.44 -12.66
N PRO A 3 20.51 -12.46 -12.50
CA PRO A 3 19.41 -12.70 -13.45
C PRO A 3 18.45 -11.51 -13.45
N SER A 4 17.78 -11.25 -14.58
CA SER A 4 16.73 -10.24 -14.61
C SER A 4 15.54 -10.66 -13.75
N LEU A 5 14.67 -9.71 -13.38
CA LEU A 5 13.43 -10.03 -12.68
C LEU A 5 12.52 -10.94 -13.50
N VAL A 6 12.48 -10.75 -14.83
CA VAL A 6 11.71 -11.58 -15.76
C VAL A 6 12.23 -13.02 -15.75
N ASP A 7 13.54 -13.22 -15.82
CA ASP A 7 14.16 -14.55 -15.76
C ASP A 7 13.87 -15.23 -14.42
N THR A 8 13.97 -14.45 -13.34
CA THR A 8 13.70 -14.91 -11.97
C THR A 8 12.24 -15.38 -11.81
N PHE A 9 11.27 -14.59 -12.28
CA PHE A 9 9.86 -14.96 -12.23
C PHE A 9 9.55 -16.18 -13.08
N THR A 10 10.10 -16.24 -14.28
CA THR A 10 9.95 -17.40 -15.16
C THR A 10 10.48 -18.68 -14.49
N ALA A 11 11.67 -18.61 -13.88
CA ALA A 11 12.25 -19.73 -13.13
C ALA A 11 11.37 -20.16 -11.93
N LEU A 12 10.69 -19.20 -11.29
CA LEU A 12 9.75 -19.43 -10.18
C LEU A 12 8.31 -19.79 -10.65
N LYS A 13 8.11 -20.00 -11.95
CA LYS A 13 6.81 -20.34 -12.58
C LYS A 13 5.74 -19.28 -12.35
N PHE A 14 6.15 -18.01 -12.38
CA PHE A 14 5.25 -16.88 -12.47
C PHE A 14 5.03 -16.52 -13.93
N ASP A 15 3.76 -16.49 -14.32
CA ASP A 15 3.32 -16.09 -15.65
C ASP A 15 2.82 -14.64 -15.62
N PRO A 16 3.08 -13.86 -16.66
CA PRO A 16 2.57 -12.50 -16.76
C PRO A 16 1.04 -12.49 -16.89
N ILE A 17 0.37 -11.58 -16.19
CA ILE A 17 -1.08 -11.35 -16.32
C ILE A 17 -1.34 -10.14 -17.22
N ASP A 18 -2.20 -10.32 -18.21
CA ASP A 18 -2.77 -9.27 -19.07
C ASP A 18 -1.73 -8.37 -19.76
N GLY A 19 -0.67 -8.96 -20.31
CA GLY A 19 0.24 -8.30 -21.24
C GLY A 19 0.31 -9.04 -22.56
N LEU A 20 -0.12 -8.41 -23.66
CA LEU A 20 0.21 -8.87 -25.03
C LEU A 20 1.74 -8.81 -25.28
N ASP A 21 2.46 -8.04 -24.47
CA ASP A 21 3.92 -7.91 -24.44
C ASP A 21 4.43 -8.28 -23.02
N PRO A 22 5.28 -9.31 -22.86
CA PRO A 22 5.89 -9.70 -21.58
C PRO A 22 6.66 -8.57 -20.89
N ASN A 23 7.21 -7.61 -21.64
CA ASN A 23 7.92 -6.44 -21.12
C ASN A 23 6.97 -5.30 -20.72
N SER A 24 5.66 -5.47 -20.93
CA SER A 24 4.61 -4.52 -20.54
C SER A 24 3.87 -4.91 -19.26
N VAL A 25 4.37 -5.93 -18.57
CA VAL A 25 3.64 -6.60 -17.49
C VAL A 25 4.01 -5.97 -16.16
N TRP A 26 2.98 -5.49 -15.46
CA TRP A 26 3.10 -4.97 -14.10
C TRP A 26 2.58 -5.95 -13.05
N ARG A 27 1.99 -7.08 -13.47
CA ARG A 27 1.38 -8.08 -12.62
C ARG A 27 1.72 -9.50 -13.08
N TRP A 28 2.15 -10.34 -12.15
CA TRP A 28 2.53 -11.74 -12.39
C TRP A 28 1.74 -12.67 -11.48
N ARG A 29 1.42 -13.89 -11.95
CA ARG A 29 0.74 -14.93 -11.17
C ARG A 29 1.53 -16.22 -11.20
N GLN A 30 1.71 -16.82 -10.04
CA GLN A 30 2.26 -18.16 -9.97
C GLN A 30 1.17 -19.20 -10.28
N ALA A 31 1.40 -20.04 -11.29
CA ALA A 31 0.40 -20.99 -11.78
C ALA A 31 -0.10 -21.97 -10.70
N LYS A 32 0.79 -22.43 -9.81
CA LYS A 32 0.48 -23.46 -8.82
C LYS A 32 -0.28 -22.93 -7.59
N SER A 33 0.13 -21.80 -7.05
CA SER A 33 -0.39 -21.24 -5.79
C SER A 33 -1.44 -20.17 -6.00
N GLY A 34 -1.51 -19.58 -7.20
CA GLY A 34 -2.29 -18.38 -7.47
C GLY A 34 -1.69 -17.10 -6.88
N THR A 35 -0.50 -17.15 -6.28
CA THR A 35 0.18 -15.97 -5.70
C THR A 35 0.37 -14.90 -6.76
N LEU A 36 0.02 -13.66 -6.41
CA LEU A 36 0.17 -12.48 -7.26
C LEU A 36 1.35 -11.63 -6.81
N VAL A 37 2.12 -11.15 -7.78
CA VAL A 37 3.15 -10.12 -7.58
C VAL A 37 2.80 -8.93 -8.46
N GLU A 38 2.73 -7.74 -7.87
CA GLU A 38 2.42 -6.49 -8.56
C GLU A 38 3.55 -5.48 -8.35
N PHE A 39 3.93 -4.79 -9.44
CA PHE A 39 4.88 -3.69 -9.39
C PHE A 39 4.12 -2.36 -9.37
N LEU A 40 4.40 -1.56 -8.34
CA LEU A 40 3.76 -0.27 -8.12
C LEU A 40 4.82 0.84 -8.09
N THR A 41 4.46 2.02 -8.57
CA THR A 41 5.30 3.23 -8.49
C THR A 41 4.44 4.43 -8.11
N PRO A 42 4.96 5.47 -7.45
CA PRO A 42 4.19 6.68 -7.22
C PRO A 42 3.77 7.36 -8.53
N SER A 43 2.56 7.91 -8.56
CA SER A 43 2.11 8.85 -9.59
C SER A 43 2.00 10.27 -9.02
N PHE A 44 2.47 11.24 -9.80
CA PHE A 44 2.32 12.68 -9.55
C PHE A 44 1.58 13.39 -10.70
N GLU A 45 1.19 12.64 -11.73
CA GLU A 45 0.39 13.16 -12.84
C GLU A 45 -1.07 13.32 -12.41
N GLU A 46 -1.87 14.00 -13.24
CA GLU A 46 -3.32 14.06 -13.05
C GLU A 46 -3.95 12.65 -13.02
N ASP A 47 -3.51 11.78 -13.93
CA ASP A 47 -4.02 10.41 -14.06
C ASP A 47 -3.06 9.34 -13.53
N GLU A 48 -3.63 8.22 -13.09
CA GLU A 48 -2.89 6.98 -12.82
C GLU A 48 -2.75 6.14 -14.08
N GLY A 49 -1.64 5.41 -14.20
CA GLY A 49 -1.35 4.66 -15.44
C GLY A 49 -0.31 3.57 -15.25
N ILE A 50 0.25 3.10 -16.36
CA ILE A 50 1.39 2.18 -16.37
C ILE A 50 2.64 2.97 -16.78
N LYS A 51 3.70 2.92 -15.97
CA LYS A 51 4.99 3.56 -16.27
C LYS A 51 6.09 2.52 -16.34
N ALA A 52 7.07 2.73 -17.23
CA ALA A 52 8.26 1.90 -17.26
C ALA A 52 9.10 2.12 -16.00
N LEU A 53 9.70 1.05 -15.49
CA LEU A 53 10.65 1.08 -14.39
C LEU A 53 11.97 0.45 -14.86
N PRO A 54 12.81 1.20 -15.62
CA PRO A 54 13.94 0.64 -16.35
C PRO A 54 14.97 -0.06 -15.47
N ALA A 55 15.17 0.42 -14.24
CA ALA A 55 16.08 -0.19 -13.27
C ALA A 55 15.73 -1.64 -12.93
N LEU A 56 14.45 -2.01 -13.05
CA LEU A 56 13.95 -3.36 -12.78
C LEU A 56 13.58 -4.14 -14.05
N GLY A 57 13.67 -3.52 -15.23
CA GLY A 57 13.30 -4.15 -16.51
C GLY A 57 11.81 -4.50 -16.62
N VAL A 58 10.94 -3.87 -15.82
CA VAL A 58 9.48 -4.13 -15.79
C VAL A 58 8.69 -2.84 -15.96
N LYS A 59 7.37 -2.94 -16.15
CA LYS A 59 6.45 -1.81 -15.97
C LYS A 59 5.80 -1.88 -14.59
N ALA A 60 5.35 -0.74 -14.09
CA ALA A 60 4.68 -0.61 -12.81
C ALA A 60 3.38 0.19 -12.94
N ARG A 61 2.38 -0.14 -12.12
CA ARG A 61 1.17 0.66 -11.96
C ARG A 61 1.52 1.91 -11.14
N ALA A 62 1.40 3.07 -11.77
CA ALA A 62 1.59 4.35 -11.13
C ALA A 62 0.33 4.72 -10.32
N LEU A 63 0.48 4.88 -9.00
CA LEU A 63 -0.63 5.15 -8.08
C LEU A 63 -0.40 6.44 -7.29
N HIS A 64 -1.44 7.27 -7.17
CA HIS A 64 -1.45 8.42 -6.27
C HIS A 64 -1.37 7.94 -4.82
N HIS A 65 -0.83 8.79 -3.95
CA HIS A 65 -0.67 8.54 -2.51
C HIS A 65 0.30 7.39 -2.15
N LEU A 66 0.84 6.64 -3.12
CA LEU A 66 1.83 5.60 -2.85
C LEU A 66 3.15 6.19 -2.34
N ASN A 67 3.52 7.39 -2.78
CA ASN A 67 4.72 8.09 -2.30
C ASN A 67 4.75 8.27 -0.78
N TYR A 68 3.60 8.51 -0.15
CA TYR A 68 3.50 8.58 1.31
C TYR A 68 3.74 7.22 1.95
N LEU A 69 3.18 6.17 1.36
CA LEU A 69 3.29 4.82 1.89
C LEU A 69 4.73 4.29 1.87
N ILE A 70 5.43 4.51 0.77
CA ILE A 70 6.77 3.97 0.55
C ILE A 70 7.87 4.95 1.00
N ALA A 71 7.51 6.11 1.56
CA ALA A 71 8.47 7.03 2.13
C ALA A 71 9.05 6.43 3.41
N GLU A 72 10.38 6.39 3.51
CA GLU A 72 11.14 5.95 4.68
C GLU A 72 10.71 4.56 5.18
N PRO A 73 10.87 3.51 4.35
CA PRO A 73 10.50 2.16 4.74
C PRO A 73 11.38 1.68 5.90
N ILE A 74 10.84 0.77 6.70
CA ILE A 74 11.58 0.12 7.79
C ILE A 74 11.99 -1.29 7.37
N TYR A 75 13.05 -1.79 8.01
CA TYR A 75 13.45 -3.18 7.85
C TYR A 75 12.58 -4.09 8.72
N ALA A 76 12.21 -5.24 8.17
CA ALA A 76 11.50 -6.31 8.87
C ALA A 76 12.08 -7.67 8.47
N ALA A 77 11.97 -8.66 9.35
CA ALA A 77 12.34 -10.04 9.04
C ALA A 77 11.12 -10.78 8.49
N ALA A 78 11.19 -11.21 7.22
CA ALA A 78 10.25 -12.17 6.67
C ALA A 78 10.64 -13.58 7.15
N LEU A 79 9.72 -14.27 7.82
CA LEU A 79 9.93 -15.60 8.40
C LEU A 79 9.90 -16.67 7.29
N TYR A 80 10.98 -16.75 6.52
CA TYR A 80 11.20 -17.81 5.52
C TYR A 80 12.59 -18.41 5.71
N ARG A 81 12.64 -19.74 5.97
CA ARG A 81 13.89 -20.46 6.33
C ARG A 81 14.61 -19.77 7.50
N GLU A 82 15.82 -19.29 7.28
CA GLU A 82 16.65 -18.60 8.28
C GLU A 82 16.26 -17.12 8.49
N GLY A 83 15.24 -16.65 7.78
CA GLY A 83 14.80 -15.26 7.78
C GLY A 83 15.36 -14.50 6.58
N VAL A 84 14.53 -13.63 6.01
CA VAL A 84 14.94 -12.73 4.91
C VAL A 84 14.69 -11.30 5.35
N LEU A 85 15.72 -10.46 5.28
CA LEU A 85 15.58 -9.03 5.55
C LEU A 85 14.82 -8.39 4.39
N VAL A 86 13.68 -7.77 4.70
CA VAL A 86 12.83 -7.07 3.72
C VAL A 86 12.58 -5.64 4.19
N GLN A 87 12.27 -4.76 3.25
CA GLN A 87 11.77 -3.43 3.55
C GLN A 87 10.25 -3.42 3.45
N ILE A 88 9.59 -2.88 4.46
CA ILE A 88 8.14 -2.72 4.50
C ILE A 88 7.78 -1.24 4.76
N PRO A 89 6.59 -0.79 4.31
CA PRO A 89 6.05 0.48 4.76
C PRO A 89 5.96 0.54 6.29
N ARG A 90 6.16 1.74 6.82
CA ARG A 90 5.85 2.04 8.22
C ARG A 90 4.38 1.68 8.52
N PRO A 91 4.08 0.84 9.54
CA PRO A 91 2.71 0.36 9.81
C PRO A 91 1.68 1.49 10.01
N GLU A 92 2.08 2.58 10.66
CA GLU A 92 1.26 3.76 10.88
C GLU A 92 0.92 4.49 9.56
N ARG A 93 1.91 4.66 8.67
CA ARG A 93 1.67 5.22 7.33
C ARG A 93 0.82 4.27 6.49
N TYR A 94 0.99 2.96 6.65
CA TYR A 94 0.16 1.95 5.99
C TYR A 94 -1.30 2.05 6.42
N ALA A 95 -1.57 2.19 7.73
CA ALA A 95 -2.93 2.33 8.25
C ALA A 95 -3.60 3.62 7.75
N ILE A 96 -2.91 4.77 7.81
CA ILE A 96 -3.44 6.04 7.30
C ILE A 96 -3.64 5.99 5.77
N HIS A 97 -2.75 5.35 5.03
CA HIS A 97 -2.91 5.13 3.59
C HIS A 97 -4.17 4.29 3.27
N LYS A 98 -4.49 3.29 4.11
CA LYS A 98 -5.70 2.48 3.95
C LYS A 98 -6.98 3.28 4.10
N LEU A 99 -7.02 4.28 4.99
CA LEU A 99 -8.15 5.22 5.08
C LEU A 99 -8.37 5.97 3.75
N ILE A 100 -7.30 6.34 3.06
CA ILE A 100 -7.38 7.01 1.75
C ILE A 100 -7.86 6.04 0.66
N VAL A 101 -7.28 4.84 0.62
CA VAL A 101 -7.63 3.83 -0.39
C VAL A 101 -9.08 3.38 -0.28
N ALA A 102 -9.63 3.29 0.93
CA ALA A 102 -11.02 2.92 1.16
C ALA A 102 -12.01 3.88 0.46
N ASP A 103 -11.78 5.19 0.52
CA ASP A 103 -12.60 6.19 -0.19
C ASP A 103 -12.37 6.15 -1.72
N ARG A 104 -11.19 5.71 -2.18
CA ARG A 104 -10.81 5.67 -3.60
C ARG A 104 -11.28 4.41 -4.35
N ARG A 105 -11.95 3.46 -3.70
CA ARG A 105 -12.40 2.23 -4.38
C ARG A 105 -13.41 2.55 -5.49
N ARG A 106 -13.14 2.06 -6.70
CA ARG A 106 -14.02 2.26 -7.88
C ARG A 106 -15.42 1.72 -7.69
N ASP A 107 -15.56 0.65 -6.92
CA ASP A 107 -16.84 0.02 -6.58
C ASP A 107 -17.61 0.83 -5.50
N GLY A 108 -17.08 1.99 -5.10
CA GLY A 108 -17.66 2.90 -4.11
C GLY A 108 -17.11 2.70 -2.70
N ILE A 109 -17.30 3.73 -1.87
CA ILE A 109 -16.92 3.73 -0.45
C ILE A 109 -17.68 2.66 0.37
N ASP A 110 -18.81 2.19 -0.14
CA ASP A 110 -19.65 1.14 0.45
C ASP A 110 -19.30 -0.28 -0.02
N SER A 111 -18.30 -0.43 -0.89
CA SER A 111 -17.88 -1.75 -1.37
C SER A 111 -17.23 -2.60 -0.28
N ASP A 112 -17.33 -3.94 -0.40
CA ASP A 112 -16.64 -4.90 0.46
C ASP A 112 -15.13 -4.66 0.53
N LYS A 113 -14.52 -4.17 -0.56
CA LYS A 113 -13.11 -3.82 -0.60
C LYS A 113 -12.81 -2.60 0.25
N ALA A 114 -13.66 -1.58 0.18
CA ALA A 114 -13.53 -0.38 1.01
C ALA A 114 -13.76 -0.71 2.49
N PHE A 115 -14.72 -1.58 2.81
CA PHE A 115 -14.92 -2.10 4.16
C PHE A 115 -13.65 -2.82 4.67
N LYS A 116 -13.10 -3.76 3.89
CA LYS A 116 -11.86 -4.47 4.24
C LYS A 116 -10.66 -3.53 4.45
N ASP A 117 -10.53 -2.49 3.63
CA ASP A 117 -9.46 -1.50 3.83
C ASP A 117 -9.65 -0.70 5.14
N ARG A 118 -10.89 -0.35 5.49
CA ARG A 118 -11.21 0.31 6.77
C ARG A 118 -10.93 -0.60 7.97
N GLU A 119 -11.37 -1.85 7.93
CA GLU A 119 -11.09 -2.83 9.00
C GLU A 119 -9.58 -3.03 9.18
N GLN A 120 -8.83 -3.12 8.08
CA GLN A 120 -7.38 -3.24 8.15
C GLN A 120 -6.72 -1.98 8.74
N ALA A 121 -7.24 -0.78 8.43
CA ALA A 121 -6.77 0.46 9.03
C ALA A 121 -7.09 0.50 10.53
N ALA A 122 -8.33 0.18 10.93
CA ALA A 122 -8.77 0.16 12.31
C ALA A 122 -7.90 -0.77 13.16
N TRP A 123 -7.73 -2.02 12.72
CA TRP A 123 -6.94 -3.02 13.43
C TRP A 123 -5.49 -2.57 13.66
N LEU A 124 -4.85 -2.00 12.63
CA LEU A 124 -3.49 -1.48 12.77
C LEU A 124 -3.44 -0.29 13.72
N ILE A 125 -4.36 0.68 13.58
CA ILE A 125 -4.42 1.87 14.43
C ILE A 125 -4.63 1.49 15.89
N GLU A 126 -5.58 0.61 16.18
CA GLU A 126 -5.88 0.11 17.53
C GLU A 126 -4.65 -0.59 18.12
N SER A 127 -4.03 -1.51 17.37
CA SER A 127 -2.84 -2.22 17.83
C SER A 127 -1.65 -1.29 18.10
N MET A 128 -1.46 -0.23 17.31
CA MET A 128 -0.36 0.70 17.51
C MET A 128 -0.66 1.77 18.57
N ALA A 129 -1.93 2.11 18.80
CA ALA A 129 -2.31 3.09 19.81
C ALA A 129 -1.95 2.60 21.23
N GLU A 130 -1.88 1.29 21.45
CA GLU A 130 -1.49 0.69 22.73
C GLU A 130 -0.01 0.95 23.08
N ASP A 131 0.90 0.74 22.13
CA ASP A 131 2.36 0.77 22.39
C ASP A 131 3.07 1.99 21.80
N ARG A 132 2.51 2.59 20.75
CA ARG A 132 3.15 3.62 19.91
C ARG A 132 2.15 4.72 19.47
N PRO A 133 1.37 5.32 20.38
CA PRO A 133 0.35 6.32 20.04
C PRO A 133 0.94 7.54 19.31
N ALA A 134 2.14 7.99 19.70
CA ALA A 134 2.80 9.12 19.04
C ALA A 134 3.05 8.88 17.54
N ASP A 135 3.48 7.67 17.15
CA ASP A 135 3.69 7.34 15.73
C ASP A 135 2.37 7.40 14.93
N VAL A 136 1.27 6.92 15.52
CA VAL A 136 -0.08 6.99 14.92
C VAL A 136 -0.48 8.45 14.71
N TRP A 137 -0.32 9.27 15.76
CA TRP A 137 -0.69 10.68 15.72
C TRP A 137 0.14 11.47 14.72
N GLU A 138 1.46 11.29 14.71
CA GLU A 138 2.37 11.94 13.76
C GLU A 138 2.04 11.57 12.31
N ALA A 139 1.80 10.28 12.03
CA ALA A 139 1.43 9.82 10.70
C ALA A 139 0.08 10.42 10.24
N TYR A 140 -0.89 10.54 11.14
CA TYR A 140 -2.16 11.19 10.87
C TYR A 140 -1.99 12.69 10.59
N GLN A 141 -1.25 13.42 11.44
CA GLN A 141 -0.99 14.85 11.26
C GLN A 141 -0.25 15.15 9.96
N ASP A 142 0.79 14.38 9.63
CA ASP A 142 1.49 14.51 8.36
C ASP A 142 0.52 14.33 7.18
N ALA A 143 -0.32 13.28 7.20
CA ALA A 143 -1.30 13.04 6.14
C ALA A 143 -2.35 14.17 6.03
N MET A 144 -2.81 14.73 7.16
CA MET A 144 -3.73 15.87 7.18
C MET A 144 -3.07 17.16 6.65
N GLY A 145 -1.76 17.30 6.83
CA GLY A 145 -0.95 18.41 6.30
C GLY A 145 -0.71 18.36 4.79
N ARG A 146 -0.90 17.21 4.13
CA ARG A 146 -0.63 17.02 2.68
C ARG A 146 -1.63 17.69 1.75
N GLY A 147 -2.73 18.24 2.27
CA GLY A 147 -3.62 19.14 1.54
C GLY A 147 -5.12 18.76 1.61
N PRO A 148 -6.01 19.59 1.01
CA PRO A 148 -7.45 19.45 1.14
C PRO A 148 -8.01 18.09 0.70
N LYS A 149 -7.54 17.56 -0.44
CA LYS A 149 -7.98 16.24 -0.93
C LYS A 149 -7.62 15.11 0.04
N TRP A 150 -6.49 15.19 0.74
CA TRP A 150 -6.11 14.18 1.74
C TRP A 150 -7.06 14.23 2.94
N ARG A 151 -7.26 15.42 3.49
CA ARG A 151 -8.18 15.66 4.62
C ARG A 151 -9.59 15.17 4.32
N GLU A 152 -10.09 15.45 3.13
CA GLU A 152 -11.41 15.01 2.70
C GLU A 152 -11.53 13.48 2.65
N ARG A 153 -10.59 12.80 2.00
CA ARG A 153 -10.62 11.34 1.85
C ARG A 153 -10.52 10.63 3.20
N ILE A 154 -9.58 11.06 4.04
CA ILE A 154 -9.40 10.51 5.39
C ILE A 154 -10.67 10.77 6.22
N GLY A 155 -11.19 12.00 6.19
CA GLY A 155 -12.41 12.37 6.89
C GLY A 155 -13.63 11.53 6.49
N ARG A 156 -13.83 11.29 5.19
CA ARG A 156 -14.93 10.44 4.68
C ARG A 156 -14.84 9.01 5.17
N SER A 157 -13.65 8.42 5.21
CA SER A 157 -13.44 7.09 5.79
C SER A 157 -13.71 7.10 7.29
N LEU A 158 -13.15 8.06 8.03
CA LEU A 158 -13.33 8.17 9.48
C LEU A 158 -14.75 8.54 9.91
N ASN A 159 -15.56 9.17 9.06
CA ASN A 159 -17.00 9.40 9.34
C ASN A 159 -17.77 8.07 9.53
N ARG A 160 -17.25 6.98 8.98
CA ARG A 160 -17.82 5.63 9.08
C ARG A 160 -17.14 4.78 10.17
N MET A 161 -16.13 5.33 10.85
CA MET A 161 -15.27 4.62 11.80
C MET A 161 -15.13 5.46 13.07
N SER A 162 -16.23 5.72 13.77
CA SER A 162 -16.25 6.61 14.94
C SER A 162 -15.31 6.15 16.05
N ALA A 163 -15.23 4.84 16.30
CA ALA A 163 -14.29 4.25 17.26
C ALA A 163 -12.83 4.54 16.87
N THR A 164 -12.44 4.19 15.64
CA THR A 164 -11.07 4.45 15.14
C THR A 164 -10.72 5.94 15.14
N ARG A 165 -11.67 6.82 14.78
CA ARG A 165 -11.46 8.27 14.89
C ARG A 165 -11.10 8.67 16.32
N LYS A 166 -11.88 8.20 17.28
CA LYS A 166 -11.65 8.48 18.70
C LYS A 166 -10.28 7.97 19.14
N THR A 167 -9.89 6.76 18.74
CA THR A 167 -8.55 6.20 19.04
C THR A 167 -7.43 7.10 18.50
N ILE A 168 -7.53 7.60 17.26
CA ILE A 168 -6.53 8.53 16.70
C ILE A 168 -6.48 9.83 17.52
N GLU A 169 -7.63 10.37 17.91
CA GLU A 169 -7.72 11.61 18.70
C GLU A 169 -7.13 11.43 20.11
N GLU A 170 -7.31 10.27 20.72
CA GLU A 170 -6.71 9.92 22.02
C GLU A 170 -5.18 9.77 21.95
N CYS A 171 -4.63 9.40 20.79
CA CYS A 171 -3.18 9.34 20.57
C CYS A 171 -2.48 10.72 20.59
N ALA A 172 -3.25 11.82 20.58
CA ALA A 172 -2.71 13.18 20.65
C ALA A 172 -2.30 13.61 22.06
N LEU A 173 -2.75 12.88 23.09
CA LEU A 173 -2.58 13.16 24.52
C LEU A 173 -1.26 12.58 25.06
#